data_AF-A0A166E7B0-F1
#
_entry.id   AF-A0A166E7B0-F1
#
_cell.length_a   1.000
_cell.length_b   1.000
_cell.length_c   1.000
_cell.angle_alpha   90.00
_cell.angle_beta   90.00
_cell.angle_gamma   90.00
#
_symmetry.space_group_name_H-M   'P 1'
#
loop_
_entity.id
_entity.type
_entity.pdbx_description
1 polymer ?
#
loop_
_entity_poly.entity_id
_entity_poly.type
_entity_poly.pdbx_seq_one_letter_code
_entity_poly.pdbx_strand_id
1 'polypeptide(L)'
;ECAVIRTAGGRAADALSSIILLDSFIPMQAVAIVHHTDCGVTHITESAIRARLSKLAPGRTDEISEMGFGTFEAASLEASVVEDMRLLRASPYIRNEMPVRGFVLDIETGVLSEVEATKAGV
;
A
#
# COMPACT_ATOMS: atom_id res chain seq x y z
N GLU A 1 -13.95 17.58 -2.48
CA GLU A 1 -13.41 17.03 -1.22
C GLU A 1 -13.13 15.55 -1.40
N CYS A 2 -12.18 14.97 -0.66
CA CYS A 2 -11.88 13.53 -0.68
C CYS A 2 -11.61 13.02 0.74
N ALA A 3 -11.88 11.74 0.98
CA ALA A 3 -11.38 11.05 2.16
C ALA A 3 -9.88 10.75 1.99
N VAL A 4 -9.12 10.87 3.06
CA VAL A 4 -7.66 10.61 3.06
C VAL A 4 -7.35 9.51 4.06
N ILE A 5 -6.85 8.38 3.56
CA ILE A 5 -6.36 7.26 4.37
C ILE A 5 -4.83 7.25 4.29
N ARG A 6 -4.15 7.12 5.43
CA ARG A 6 -2.69 7.03 5.50
C ARG A 6 -2.30 5.80 6.30
N THR A 7 -1.50 4.94 5.68
CA THR A 7 -0.90 3.73 6.27
C THR A 7 0.62 3.80 6.10
N ALA A 8 1.35 2.93 6.80
CA ALA A 8 2.78 2.77 6.51
C ALA A 8 2.95 2.36 5.05
N GLY A 9 3.82 3.05 4.31
CA GLY A 9 4.04 2.77 2.88
C GLY A 9 2.87 3.11 1.95
N GLY A 10 1.73 3.61 2.46
CA GLY A 10 0.53 3.82 1.65
C GLY A 10 -0.16 2.53 1.21
N ARG A 11 0.12 1.40 1.87
CA ARG A 11 -0.31 0.08 1.43
C ARG A 11 -1.83 -0.07 1.39
N ALA A 12 -2.34 -0.50 0.23
CA ALA A 12 -3.78 -0.71 0.03
C ALA A 12 -4.35 -1.85 0.88
N ALA A 13 -3.56 -2.89 1.16
CA ALA A 13 -3.97 -3.99 2.03
C ALA A 13 -4.38 -3.49 3.43
N ASP A 14 -3.57 -2.60 4.02
CA ASP A 14 -3.82 -2.02 5.33
C ASP A 14 -4.98 -1.01 5.31
N ALA A 15 -5.19 -0.34 4.17
CA ALA A 15 -6.26 0.63 3.97
C ALA A 15 -7.62 -0.01 3.63
N LEU A 16 -7.65 -1.29 3.25
CA LEU A 16 -8.82 -1.94 2.64
C LEU A 16 -10.08 -1.83 3.49
N SER A 17 -9.97 -2.08 4.80
CA SER A 17 -11.11 -1.98 5.73
C SER A 17 -11.72 -0.58 5.76
N SER A 18 -10.88 0.46 5.68
CA SER A 18 -11.33 1.86 5.65
C SER A 18 -11.95 2.22 4.31
N ILE A 19 -11.40 1.72 3.20
CA ILE A 19 -11.97 1.91 1.86
C ILE A 19 -13.37 1.29 1.78
N ILE A 20 -13.54 0.06 2.26
CA ILE A 20 -14.84 -0.64 2.28
C ILE A 20 -15.85 0.13 3.14
N LEU A 21 -15.43 0.57 4.33
CA LEU A 21 -16.27 1.37 5.22
C LEU A 21 -16.76 2.63 4.49
N LEU A 22 -15.84 3.41 3.92
CA LEU A 22 -16.20 4.67 3.27
C LEU A 22 -17.14 4.45 2.07
N ASP A 23 -16.85 3.48 1.20
CA ASP A 23 -17.68 3.20 0.02
C ASP A 23 -19.07 2.69 0.39
N SER A 24 -19.21 2.04 1.55
CA SER A 24 -20.51 1.55 2.06
C SER A 24 -21.44 2.68 2.52
N PHE A 25 -20.90 3.81 2.98
CA PHE A 25 -21.70 4.97 3.43
C PHE A 25 -21.81 6.06 2.36
N ILE A 26 -20.74 6.26 1.59
CA ILE A 26 -20.62 7.32 0.59
C ILE A 26 -20.07 6.67 -0.67
N PRO A 27 -20.90 6.41 -1.70
CA PRO A 27 -20.46 5.77 -2.94
C PRO A 27 -19.32 6.57 -3.59
N MET A 28 -18.09 6.13 -3.39
CA MET A 28 -16.92 6.83 -3.89
C MET A 28 -16.88 6.74 -5.41
N GLN A 29 -16.32 7.76 -6.05
CA GLN A 29 -16.25 7.82 -7.52
C GLN A 29 -14.91 7.34 -8.06
N ALA A 30 -13.89 7.24 -7.20
CA ALA A 30 -12.57 6.74 -7.53
C ALA A 30 -11.74 6.49 -6.26
N VAL A 31 -10.70 5.67 -6.41
CA VAL A 31 -9.59 5.54 -5.46
C VAL A 31 -8.30 5.97 -6.14
N ALA A 32 -7.53 6.82 -5.47
CA ALA A 32 -6.18 7.18 -5.87
C ALA A 32 -5.19 6.63 -4.82
N ILE A 33 -4.32 5.73 -5.24
CA ILE A 33 -3.21 5.21 -4.43
C ILE A 33 -2.00 6.09 -4.71
N VAL A 34 -1.39 6.63 -3.66
CA VAL A 34 -0.21 7.49 -3.78
C VAL A 34 0.89 6.96 -2.87
N HIS A 35 1.94 6.43 -3.47
CA HIS A 35 3.20 6.18 -2.77
C HIS A 35 4.15 7.36 -3.02
N HIS A 36 5.29 7.39 -2.36
CA HIS A 36 6.23 8.49 -2.50
C HIS A 36 7.69 8.05 -2.51
N THR A 37 8.56 8.87 -3.11
CA THR A 37 10.01 8.67 -3.09
C THR A 37 10.55 8.79 -1.67
N ASP A 38 11.67 8.13 -1.39
CA ASP A 38 12.31 8.08 -0.06
C ASP A 38 11.34 7.66 1.07
N CYS A 39 10.52 6.64 0.80
CA CYS A 39 9.58 6.14 1.81
C CYS A 39 10.31 5.37 2.92
N GLY A 40 9.99 5.64 4.19
CA GLY A 40 10.63 4.96 5.32
C GLY A 40 10.56 3.43 5.26
N VAL A 41 9.51 2.86 4.65
CA VAL A 41 9.37 1.40 4.49
C VAL A 41 10.34 0.80 3.47
N THR A 42 11.01 1.61 2.66
CA THR A 42 12.04 1.15 1.71
C THR A 42 13.42 0.98 2.33
N HIS A 43 13.60 1.46 3.56
CA HIS A 43 14.87 1.42 4.28
C HIS A 43 14.90 0.34 5.37
N ILE A 44 13.85 -0.47 5.47
CA ILE A 44 13.72 -1.52 6.48
C ILE A 44 13.23 -2.81 5.83
N THR A 45 13.80 -3.95 6.24
CA THR A 45 13.37 -5.27 5.78
C THR A 45 12.44 -5.92 6.80
N GLU A 46 11.51 -6.76 6.33
CA GLU A 46 10.69 -7.56 7.24
C GLU A 46 11.54 -8.44 8.16
N SER A 47 12.67 -8.97 7.68
CA SER A 47 13.58 -9.77 8.51
C SER A 47 14.15 -8.97 9.68
N ALA A 48 14.48 -7.69 9.49
CA ALA A 48 14.95 -6.81 10.56
C ALA A 48 13.84 -6.53 11.58
N ILE A 49 12.60 -6.32 11.11
CA ILE A 49 11.42 -6.14 11.98
C ILE A 49 11.19 -7.39 12.82
N ARG A 50 11.15 -8.57 12.18
CA ARG A 50 10.96 -9.86 12.86
C ARG A 50 12.07 -10.13 13.88
N ALA A 51 13.34 -9.89 13.52
CA ALA A 51 14.46 -10.05 14.45
C ALA A 51 14.36 -9.13 15.67
N ARG A 52 13.86 -7.90 15.50
CA ARG A 52 13.57 -7.00 16.62
C ARG A 52 12.41 -7.53 17.48
N LEU A 53 11.33 -7.98 16.86
CA LEU A 53 10.17 -8.52 17.57
C LEU A 53 10.50 -9.79 18.37
N SER A 54 11.32 -10.69 17.84
CA SER A 54 11.73 -11.91 18.56
C SER A 54 12.50 -11.60 19.84
N LYS A 55 13.23 -10.47 19.89
CA LYS A 55 13.91 -10.00 21.11
C LYS A 55 12.93 -9.33 22.09
N LEU A 56 11.95 -8.60 21.56
CA LEU A 56 10.96 -7.85 22.36
C LEU A 56 9.91 -8.77 22.99
N ALA A 57 9.48 -9.81 22.26
CA ALA A 57 8.47 -10.78 22.69
C ALA A 57 9.00 -12.22 22.53
N PRO A 58 9.91 -12.68 23.41
CA PRO A 58 10.43 -14.04 23.36
C PRO A 58 9.30 -15.09 23.47
N GLY A 59 9.40 -16.16 22.69
CA GLY A 59 8.42 -17.26 22.67
C GLY A 59 7.20 -17.05 21.76
N ARG A 60 7.16 -15.94 21.00
CA ARG A 60 6.08 -15.62 20.05
C ARG A 60 6.48 -15.82 18.58
N THR A 61 7.42 -16.73 18.31
CA THR A 61 8.02 -16.91 16.97
C THR A 61 6.97 -17.17 15.88
N ASP A 62 6.01 -18.05 16.13
CA ASP A 62 4.98 -18.42 15.14
C ASP A 62 4.11 -17.21 14.80
N GLU A 63 3.60 -16.52 15.82
CA GLU A 63 2.80 -15.29 15.68
C GLU A 63 3.59 -14.20 14.92
N ILE A 64 4.87 -14.00 15.26
CA ILE A 64 5.75 -13.03 14.59
C ILE A 64 5.98 -13.40 13.13
N SER A 65 6.00 -14.69 12.78
CA SER A 65 6.26 -15.16 11.41
C SER A 65 5.07 -14.93 10.46
N GLU A 66 3.85 -14.89 11.00
CA GLU A 66 2.62 -14.69 10.22
C GLU A 66 2.29 -13.20 9.97
N MET A 67 2.90 -12.29 10.73
CA MET A 67 2.69 -10.84 10.53
C MET A 67 3.24 -10.39 9.17
N GLY A 68 2.46 -9.63 8.39
CA GLY A 68 2.94 -8.89 7.23
C GLY A 68 3.21 -7.43 7.58
N PHE A 69 4.30 -6.84 7.09
CA PHE A 69 4.66 -5.44 7.37
C PHE A 69 4.64 -4.55 6.13
N GLY A 70 4.47 -5.14 4.94
CA GLY A 70 4.23 -4.37 3.72
C GLY A 70 5.45 -3.56 3.25
N THR A 71 6.65 -3.91 3.69
CA THR A 71 7.90 -3.28 3.23
C THR A 71 8.17 -3.64 1.77
N PHE A 72 8.77 -2.73 1.01
CA PHE A 72 9.16 -2.96 -0.38
C PHE A 72 10.46 -2.23 -0.67
N GLU A 73 11.22 -2.66 -1.67
CA GLU A 73 12.47 -1.98 -2.04
C GLU A 73 12.20 -0.68 -2.80
N ALA A 74 13.09 0.31 -2.66
CA ALA A 74 12.96 1.59 -3.38
C ALA A 74 12.89 1.40 -4.90
N ALA A 75 13.65 0.44 -5.46
CA ALA A 75 13.62 0.08 -6.88
C ALA A 75 12.27 -0.49 -7.33
N SER A 76 11.43 -0.94 -6.39
CA SER A 76 10.11 -1.52 -6.62
C SER A 76 8.97 -0.55 -6.31
N LEU A 77 9.22 0.76 -6.15
CA LEU A 77 8.21 1.75 -5.76
C LEU A 77 6.99 1.76 -6.71
N GLU A 78 7.20 1.87 -8.02
CA GLU A 78 6.11 1.81 -9.01
C GLU A 78 5.42 0.45 -9.01
N ALA A 79 6.19 -0.64 -8.89
CA ALA A 79 5.65 -1.99 -8.81
C ALA A 79 4.75 -2.18 -7.59
N SER A 80 5.10 -1.58 -6.45
CA SER A 80 4.29 -1.59 -5.22
C SER A 80 2.97 -0.84 -5.42
N VAL A 81 2.98 0.29 -6.12
CA VAL A 81 1.73 0.99 -6.49
C VAL A 81 0.86 0.10 -7.39
N VAL A 82 1.46 -0.59 -8.37
CA VAL A 82 0.74 -1.51 -9.27
C VAL A 82 0.17 -2.72 -8.53
N GLU A 83 0.92 -3.30 -7.60
CA GLU A 83 0.46 -4.38 -6.72
C GLU A 83 -0.79 -3.95 -5.94
N ASP A 84 -0.75 -2.77 -5.33
CA ASP A 84 -1.85 -2.25 -4.53
C ASP A 84 -3.07 -1.87 -5.39
N MET A 85 -2.85 -1.37 -6.61
CA MET A 85 -3.94 -1.20 -7.59
C MET A 85 -4.59 -2.54 -7.95
N ARG A 86 -3.79 -3.59 -8.17
CA ARG A 86 -4.30 -4.94 -8.49
C ARG A 86 -5.07 -5.52 -7.31
N LEU A 87 -4.59 -5.35 -6.08
CA LEU A 87 -5.26 -5.80 -4.87
C LEU A 87 -6.67 -5.21 -4.77
N LEU A 88 -6.81 -3.89 -4.96
CA LEU A 88 -8.14 -3.27 -4.91
C LEU A 88 -9.04 -3.72 -6.05
N ARG A 89 -8.52 -3.81 -7.28
CA ARG A 89 -9.30 -4.27 -8.46
C ARG A 89 -9.74 -5.73 -8.36
N ALA A 90 -8.96 -6.58 -7.72
CA ALA A 90 -9.27 -8.00 -7.54
C ALA A 90 -10.14 -8.27 -6.31
N SER A 91 -10.33 -7.29 -5.43
CA SER A 91 -11.08 -7.45 -4.19
C SER A 91 -12.58 -7.59 -4.50
N PRO A 92 -13.25 -8.68 -4.07
CA PRO A 92 -14.70 -8.84 -4.23
C PRO A 92 -15.51 -7.86 -3.36
N TYR A 93 -14.84 -7.12 -2.48
CA TYR A 93 -15.44 -6.13 -1.59
C TYR A 93 -15.40 -4.71 -2.16
N ILE A 94 -14.77 -4.51 -3.32
CA ILE A 94 -14.73 -3.24 -4.04
C ILE A 94 -15.57 -3.39 -5.30
N ARG A 95 -16.39 -2.38 -5.61
CA ARG A 95 -17.23 -2.38 -6.81
C ARG A 95 -16.37 -2.47 -8.07
N ASN A 96 -16.73 -3.35 -9.00
CA ASN A 96 -15.96 -3.59 -10.22
C ASN A 96 -15.81 -2.33 -11.09
N GLU A 97 -16.80 -1.44 -11.05
CA GLU A 97 -16.78 -0.17 -11.78
C GLU A 97 -15.96 0.94 -11.09
N MET A 98 -15.46 0.72 -9.87
CA MET A 98 -14.67 1.71 -9.13
C MET A 98 -13.34 1.99 -9.86
N PRO A 99 -13.11 3.22 -10.35
CA PRO A 99 -11.83 3.59 -10.92
C PRO A 99 -10.74 3.56 -9.85
N VAL A 100 -9.67 2.80 -10.10
CA VAL A 100 -8.48 2.76 -9.24
C VAL A 100 -7.29 3.28 -10.04
N ARG A 101 -6.65 4.35 -9.56
CA ARG A 101 -5.47 4.97 -10.16
C ARG A 101 -4.31 4.96 -9.16
N GLY A 102 -3.09 4.90 -9.68
CA GLY A 102 -1.87 4.80 -8.88
C GLY A 102 -0.88 5.90 -9.25
N PHE A 103 -0.21 6.46 -8.25
CA PHE A 103 0.73 7.56 -8.42
C PHE A 103 1.96 7.41 -7.54
N VAL A 104 3.05 8.02 -7.99
CA VAL A 104 4.25 8.28 -7.20
C VAL A 104 4.40 9.78 -7.02
N LEU A 105 4.44 10.22 -5.76
CA LEU A 105 4.82 11.58 -5.40
C LEU A 105 6.34 11.64 -5.18
N ASP A 106 7.01 12.46 -5.97
CA ASP A 106 8.37 12.87 -5.63
C ASP A 106 8.31 13.91 -4.50
N ILE A 107 8.82 13.56 -3.32
CA ILE A 107 8.74 14.44 -2.14
C ILE A 107 9.73 15.61 -2.20
N GLU A 108 10.76 15.54 -3.05
CA GLU A 108 11.73 16.63 -3.21
C GLU A 108 11.19 17.70 -4.15
N THR A 109 10.60 17.27 -5.27
CA THR A 109 10.11 18.18 -6.32
C THR A 109 8.62 18.51 -6.21
N GLY A 110 7.84 17.69 -5.49
CA GLY A 110 6.39 17.79 -5.41
C GLY A 110 5.66 17.28 -6.66
N VAL A 111 6.36 16.68 -7.62
CA VAL A 111 5.77 16.14 -8.85
C VAL A 111 5.02 14.86 -8.55
N LEU A 112 3.76 14.79 -9.00
CA LEU A 112 2.94 13.58 -8.94
C LEU A 112 2.90 12.91 -10.31
N SER A 113 3.48 11.72 -10.41
CA SER A 113 3.56 10.94 -11.64
C SER A 113 2.59 9.77 -11.57
N GLU A 114 1.76 9.59 -12.59
CA GLU A 114 0.86 8.45 -12.68
C GLU A 114 1.62 7.18 -13.08
N VAL A 115 1.28 6.06 -12.43
CA VAL A 115 1.84 4.74 -12.73
C VAL A 115 0.86 3.98 -13.62
N GLU A 116 1.29 3.63 -14.83
CA GLU A 116 0.49 2.82 -15.74
C GLU A 116 0.67 1.32 -15.44
N ALA A 117 -0.42 0.65 -15.06
CA ALA A 117 -0.43 -0.79 -14.79
C ALA A 117 0.01 -1.65 -15.99
N THR A 118 -0.06 -1.12 -17.22
CA THR A 118 0.37 -1.76 -18.47
C THR A 118 1.86 -1.64 -18.77
N LYS A 119 2.58 -0.68 -18.19
CA LYS A 119 4.02 -0.47 -18.45
C LYS A 119 4.94 -1.25 -17.51
N ALA A 120 4.40 -1.76 -16.39
CA ALA A 120 5.17 -2.45 -15.34
C ALA A 120 5.38 -3.96 -15.59
N GLY A 121 5.28 -4.45 -16.83
CA GLY A 121 5.75 -5.80 -17.20
C GLY A 121 5.01 -6.98 -16.56
N VAL A 122 3.69 -6.88 -16.35
CA VAL A 122 2.80 -8.01 -16.03
C VAL A 122 1.48 -7.85 -16.77
#